data_AF-A0A0C9SM94-F1
#
_entry.id   AF-A0A0C9SM94-F1
#
_cell.length_a   1.000
_cell.length_b   1.000
_cell.length_c   1.000
_cell.angle_alpha   90.00
_cell.angle_beta   90.00
_cell.angle_gamma   90.00
#
_symmetry.space_group_name_H-M   'P 1'
#
loop_
_entity.id
_entity.type
_entity.pdbx_description
1 polymer ?
#
loop_
_entity_poly.entity_id
_entity_poly.type
_entity_poly.pdbx_seq_one_letter_code
_entity_poly.pdbx_strand_id
1 'polypeptide(L)' 'YIAKHGKRKVFHLGSNSSCCQHIQSHYELYKAWCAEKKIQLHDHAMPRRLANAKKEMKKAAK' A
#
# COMPACT_ATOMS: atom_id res chain seq x y z
N TYR A 1 -13.83 -1.67 23.20
CA TYR A 1 -13.00 -2.51 22.30
C TYR A 1 -11.69 -2.91 22.95
N ILE A 2 -10.83 -1.99 23.39
CA ILE A 2 -9.54 -2.36 24.03
C ILE A 2 -9.76 -3.24 25.28
N ALA A 3 -10.63 -2.84 26.20
CA ALA A 3 -10.91 -3.62 27.41
C ALA A 3 -11.55 -5.00 27.16
N LYS A 4 -12.17 -5.23 25.99
CA LYS A 4 -12.89 -6.48 25.65
C LYS A 4 -12.12 -7.38 24.66
N HIS A 5 -11.32 -6.78 23.78
CA HIS A 5 -10.68 -7.46 22.65
C HIS A 5 -9.17 -7.19 22.56
N GLY A 6 -8.60 -6.45 23.52
CA GLY A 6 -7.17 -6.12 23.58
C GLY A 6 -6.67 -5.11 22.54
N LYS A 7 -7.46 -4.79 21.51
CA LYS A 7 -7.07 -3.88 20.41
C LYS A 7 -8.09 -2.76 20.18
N ARG A 8 -7.65 -1.67 19.56
CA ARG A 8 -8.54 -0.57 19.12
C ARG A 8 -9.51 -1.08 18.03
N LYS A 9 -10.75 -0.59 18.06
CA LYS A 9 -11.84 -0.95 17.13
C LYS A 9 -11.45 -0.84 15.64
N VAL A 10 -10.58 0.12 15.34
CA VAL A 10 -9.94 0.41 14.04
C VAL A 10 -9.33 -0.84 13.38
N PHE A 11 -8.73 -1.74 14.16
CA PHE A 11 -8.09 -2.97 13.68
C PHE A 11 -9.11 -4.09 13.38
N HIS A 12 -10.36 -3.94 13.78
CA HIS A 12 -11.40 -4.96 13.57
C HIS A 12 -12.41 -4.53 12.50
N LEU A 13 -12.59 -3.22 12.31
CA LEU A 13 -13.51 -2.65 11.31
C LEU A 13 -12.86 -2.44 9.93
N GLY A 14 -11.63 -2.90 9.72
CA GLY A 14 -10.97 -2.72 8.44
C GLY A 14 -10.55 -1.26 8.18
N SER A 15 -10.10 -0.52 9.20
CA SER A 15 -9.33 0.72 8.99
C SER A 15 -7.93 0.47 8.40
N ASN A 16 -7.81 -0.60 7.62
CA ASN A 16 -6.68 -0.90 6.76
C ASN A 16 -6.53 0.18 5.69
N SER A 17 -7.57 0.93 5.33
CA SER A 17 -7.44 2.02 4.35
C SER A 17 -6.46 3.10 4.82
N SER A 18 -6.51 3.51 6.09
CA SER A 18 -5.58 4.50 6.65
C SER A 18 -4.17 3.92 6.81
N CYS A 19 -4.05 2.66 7.25
CA CYS A 19 -2.76 1.98 7.34
C CYS A 19 -2.12 1.77 5.96
N CYS A 20 -2.90 1.37 4.95
CA CYS A 20 -2.45 1.24 3.57
C CYS A 20 -2.05 2.60 2.98
N GLN A 21 -2.80 3.68 3.25
CA GLN A 21 -2.42 5.03 2.84
C GLN A 21 -1.12 5.50 3.50
N HIS A 22 -0.91 5.15 4.77
CA HIS A 22 0.33 5.46 5.47
C HIS A 22 1.52 4.71 4.85
N ILE A 23 1.37 3.41 4.56
CA ILE A 23 2.41 2.62 3.87
C ILE A 23 2.69 3.19 2.47
N GLN A 24 1.64 3.57 1.74
CA GLN A 24 1.78 4.22 0.42
C GLN A 24 2.48 5.58 0.51
N SER A 25 2.37 6.30 1.64
CA SER A 25 3.09 7.56 1.85
C SER A 25 4.60 7.34 2.02
N HIS A 26 5.01 6.15 2.48
CA HIS A 26 6.41 5.73 2.61
C HIS A 26 6.85 4.81 1.45
N TYR A 27 6.19 4.91 0.29
CA TYR A 27 6.45 4.01 -0.83
C TYR A 27 7.89 4.01 -1.33
N GLU A 28 8.58 5.15 -1.31
CA GLU A 28 9.99 5.22 -1.74
C GLU A 28 10.91 4.38 -0.85
N LEU A 29 10.67 4.39 0.46
CA LEU A 29 11.41 3.56 1.43
C LEU A 29 11.09 2.07 1.24
N TYR A 30 9.81 1.75 1.01
CA TYR A 30 9.39 0.39 0.68
C TYR A 30 10.04 -0.11 -0.62
N LYS A 31 10.10 0.74 -1.65
CA LYS A 31 10.72 0.43 -2.95
C LYS A 31 12.22 0.18 -2.80
N ALA A 32 12.92 1.00 -2.02
CA ALA A 32 14.34 0.82 -1.73
C ALA A 32 14.60 -0.53 -1.03
N TRP A 33 13.79 -0.89 -0.04
CA TRP A 33 13.89 -2.19 0.63
C TRP A 33 13.60 -3.38 -0.28
N CYS A 34 12.58 -3.27 -1.15
CA CYS A 34 12.31 -4.29 -2.15
C CYS A 34 13.49 -4.46 -3.12
N ALA A 35 14.11 -3.36 -3.57
CA ALA A 35 15.29 -3.41 -4.42
C ALA A 35 16.48 -4.08 -3.71
N GLU A 36 16.75 -3.71 -2.47
CA GLU A 36 17.83 -4.29 -1.65
C GLU A 36 17.63 -5.80 -1.44
N LYS A 37 16.40 -6.21 -1.14
CA LYS A 37 16.06 -7.62 -0.91
C LYS A 37 15.77 -8.40 -2.19
N LYS A 38 15.88 -7.79 -3.37
CA LYS A 38 15.49 -8.37 -4.68
C LYS A 38 14.06 -8.96 -4.68
N ILE A 39 13.15 -8.33 -3.95
CA ILE A 39 11.74 -8.71 -3.86
C ILE A 39 10.96 -7.91 -4.91
N GLN A 40 10.09 -8.59 -5.66
CA GLN A 40 9.18 -7.90 -6.57
C GLN A 40 8.21 -7.00 -5.80
N LEU A 41 8.11 -5.73 -6.20
CA LEU A 41 7.14 -4.83 -5.59
C LEU A 41 5.72 -5.35 -5.78
N HIS A 42 4.97 -5.39 -4.67
CA HIS A 42 3.59 -5.80 -4.68
C HIS A 42 2.69 -4.70 -5.28
N ASP A 43 1.82 -5.06 -6.23
CA ASP A 43 0.98 -4.09 -6.97
C ASP A 43 0.05 -3.29 -6.05
N HIS A 44 -0.49 -3.93 -5.00
CA HIS A 44 -1.35 -3.25 -4.01
C HIS A 44 -0.62 -2.27 -3.10
N ALA A 45 0.71 -2.39 -2.98
CA ALA A 45 1.52 -1.41 -2.24
C ALA A 45 1.81 -0.15 -3.07
N MET A 46 1.50 -0.17 -4.37
CA MET A 46 1.75 0.94 -5.27
C MET A 46 0.79 2.11 -4.97
N PRO A 47 1.31 3.33 -4.78
CA PRO A 47 0.50 4.53 -4.67
C PRO A 47 -0.42 4.68 -5.87
N ARG A 48 -1.66 5.11 -5.59
CA ARG A 48 -2.71 5.22 -6.60
C ARG A 48 -2.31 6.07 -7.81
N ARG A 49 -1.49 7.12 -7.60
CA ARG A 49 -0.94 7.96 -8.69
C ARG A 49 -0.09 7.16 -9.68
N LEU A 50 0.81 6.32 -9.17
CA LEU A 50 1.69 5.48 -9.98
C LEU A 50 0.93 4.33 -10.65
N ALA A 51 -0.02 3.73 -9.93
CA ALA A 51 -0.88 2.68 -10.48
C ALA A 51 -1.74 3.19 -11.65
N ASN A 52 -2.28 4.41 -11.53
CA ASN A 52 -3.03 5.05 -12.61
C ASN A 52 -2.13 5.37 -13.81
N ALA A 53 -0.94 5.94 -13.60
CA ALA A 53 0.01 6.22 -14.67
C ALA A 53 0.39 4.94 -15.46
N LYS A 54 0.64 3.82 -14.78
CA LYS A 54 0.87 2.52 -15.43
C LYS A 54 -0.32 2.07 -16.28
N LYS A 55 -1.55 2.25 -15.79
CA LYS A 55 -2.77 1.86 -16.54
C LYS A 55 -2.97 2.71 -17.78
N GLU A 56 -2.72 4.01 -17.69
CA GLU A 56 -2.86 4.92 -18.82
C GLU A 56 -1.77 4.67 -19.88
N MET A 57 -0.52 4.39 -19.47
CA MET A 57 0.51 3.92 -20.41
C MET A 57 0.12 2.60 -21.10
N LYS A 58 -0.48 1.66 -20.35
CA LYS A 58 -0.93 0.38 -20.90
C LYS A 58 -2.13 0.53 -21.86
N LYS A 59 -2.97 1.55 -21.68
CA LYS A 59 -4.04 1.91 -22.62
C LYS A 59 -3.52 2.61 -23.86
N ALA A 60 -2.54 3.51 -23.73
CA ALA A 60 -1.95 4.23 -24.86
C ALA A 60 -1.10 3.34 -25.78
N ALA A 61 -0.61 2.21 -25.27
CA ALA A 61 0.12 1.20 -26.03
C ALA A 61 -0.79 0.14 -26.71
N LYS A 62 -2.12 0.28 -26.58
CA LYS A 62 -3.11 -0.62 -27.19
C LYS A 62 -3.79 0.07 -28.37
#